data_AF-R9B0V9-F1
#
_entry.id   AF-R9B0V9-F1
#
_cell.length_a   1.000
_cell.length_b   1.000
_cell.length_c   1.000
_cell.angle_alpha   90.00
_cell.angle_beta   90.00
_cell.angle_gamma   90.00
#
_symmetry.space_group_name_H-M   'P 1'
#
loop_
_entity.id
_entity.type
_entity.pdbx_description
1 polymer ?
#
loop_
_entity_poly.entity_id
_entity_poly.type
_entity_poly.pdbx_seq_one_letter_code
_entity_poly.pdbx_strand_id
1 'polypeptide(L)'
;MRNVDIVEKSLKILGLTSNYSNYEALNFLDCYQNLEIYINSFLDLMSERLFNISDKKEILNIFNELNESNWKEIDSYNYKEDKYYIFLRLKVFLLTVDYETDLKEDHEWLNFFKKKFIEYLDEN
;
A
#
# COMPACT_ATOMS: atom_id res chain seq x y z
N MET A 1 -15.72 7.51 9.45
CA MET A 1 -14.93 7.31 8.22
C MET A 1 -14.29 5.95 8.34
N ARG A 2 -14.42 5.12 7.31
CA ARG A 2 -13.66 3.88 7.22
C ARG A 2 -12.19 4.29 7.10
N ASN A 3 -11.27 3.55 7.71
CA ASN A 3 -9.84 3.88 7.71
C ASN A 3 -9.31 4.15 6.28
N VAL A 4 -9.78 3.36 5.32
CA VAL A 4 -9.50 3.53 3.89
C VAL A 4 -9.96 4.87 3.29
N ASP A 5 -11.04 5.48 3.78
CA ASP A 5 -11.50 6.80 3.30
C ASP A 5 -10.46 7.90 3.59
N ILE A 6 -9.75 7.81 4.72
CA ILE A 6 -8.68 8.76 5.10
C ILE A 6 -7.51 8.64 4.13
N VAL A 7 -7.09 7.41 3.86
CA VAL A 7 -6.00 7.13 2.94
C VAL A 7 -6.36 7.56 1.53
N GLU A 8 -7.57 7.23 1.06
CA GLU A 8 -8.07 7.63 -0.25
C GLU A 8 -8.11 9.16 -0.41
N LYS A 9 -8.62 9.88 0.60
CA LYS A 9 -8.59 11.35 0.62
C LYS A 9 -7.15 11.89 0.47
N SER A 10 -6.19 11.25 1.11
CA SER A 10 -4.78 11.68 1.06
C SER A 10 -4.17 11.43 -0.32
N LEU A 11 -4.48 10.31 -0.97
CA LEU A 11 -4.10 10.05 -2.37
C LEU A 11 -4.67 11.13 -3.30
N LYS A 12 -5.94 11.54 -3.11
CA LYS A 12 -6.55 12.65 -3.88
C LYS A 12 -5.80 13.97 -3.71
N ILE A 13 -5.39 14.30 -2.48
CA ILE A 13 -4.62 15.53 -2.20
C ILE A 13 -3.24 15.49 -2.88
N LEU A 14 -2.61 14.31 -2.94
CA LEU A 14 -1.36 14.13 -3.68
C LEU A 14 -1.56 14.33 -5.19
N GLY A 15 -2.79 14.22 -5.71
CA GLY A 15 -3.08 14.27 -7.14
C GLY A 15 -2.93 12.92 -7.83
N LEU A 16 -2.82 11.84 -7.04
CA LEU A 16 -2.94 10.48 -7.55
C LEU A 16 -4.42 10.25 -7.84
N THR A 17 -4.72 9.81 -9.06
CA THR A 17 -6.09 9.50 -9.50
C THR A 17 -6.31 7.99 -9.48
N SER A 18 -7.56 7.55 -9.68
CA SER A 18 -7.94 6.12 -9.65
C SER A 18 -7.18 5.23 -10.62
N ASN A 19 -6.48 5.80 -11.60
CA ASN A 19 -5.68 5.09 -12.59
C ASN A 19 -4.25 4.82 -12.11
N TYR A 20 -3.90 5.22 -10.89
CA TYR A 20 -2.60 4.92 -10.29
C TYR A 20 -2.67 3.62 -9.49
N SER A 21 -1.59 2.86 -9.54
CA SER A 21 -1.41 1.62 -8.78
C SER A 21 -1.65 1.80 -7.27
N ASN A 22 -1.43 2.99 -6.71
CA ASN A 22 -1.72 3.31 -5.32
C ASN A 22 -3.19 3.05 -4.94
N TYR A 23 -4.15 3.51 -5.75
CA TYR A 23 -5.58 3.28 -5.47
C TYR A 23 -5.92 1.81 -5.57
N GLU A 24 -5.40 1.17 -6.61
CA GLU A 24 -5.69 -0.23 -6.86
C GLU A 24 -5.08 -1.14 -5.79
N ALA A 25 -3.93 -0.76 -5.23
CA ALA A 25 -3.30 -1.40 -4.07
C ALA A 25 -4.12 -1.16 -2.80
N LEU A 26 -4.55 0.09 -2.53
CA LEU A 26 -5.41 0.43 -1.39
C LEU A 26 -6.70 -0.40 -1.39
N ASN A 27 -7.40 -0.44 -2.52
CA ASN A 27 -8.64 -1.19 -2.67
C ASN A 27 -8.43 -2.69 -2.45
N PHE A 28 -7.32 -3.23 -2.95
CA PHE A 28 -6.98 -4.63 -2.73
C PHE A 28 -6.75 -4.91 -1.25
N LEU A 29 -5.94 -4.10 -0.57
CA LEU A 29 -5.68 -4.26 0.87
C LEU A 29 -6.98 -4.10 1.70
N ASP A 30 -7.87 -3.18 1.34
CA ASP A 30 -9.18 -3.02 2.00
C ASP A 30 -10.01 -4.32 1.97
N CYS A 31 -10.00 -5.03 0.84
CA CYS A 31 -10.73 -6.28 0.67
C CYS A 31 -10.26 -7.39 1.63
N TYR A 32 -8.97 -7.42 1.97
CA TYR A 32 -8.36 -8.47 2.79
C TYR A 32 -8.09 -8.04 4.24
N GLN A 33 -8.40 -6.80 4.63
CA GLN A 33 -8.10 -6.29 5.97
C GLN A 33 -8.74 -7.12 7.10
N ASN A 34 -9.91 -7.70 6.86
CA ASN A 34 -10.61 -8.53 7.87
C ASN A 34 -10.09 -9.97 7.94
N LEU A 35 -9.32 -10.40 6.93
CA LEU A 35 -8.73 -11.74 6.85
C LEU A 35 -7.32 -11.74 7.45
N GLU A 36 -6.56 -10.67 7.27
CA GLU A 36 -5.14 -10.61 7.64
C GLU A 36 -4.86 -9.43 8.58
N ILE A 37 -4.55 -9.73 9.85
CA ILE A 37 -4.42 -8.72 10.92
C ILE A 37 -3.35 -7.67 10.65
N TYR A 38 -2.26 -8.03 9.95
CA TYR A 38 -1.20 -7.09 9.60
C TYR A 38 -1.65 -6.09 8.52
N ILE A 39 -2.59 -6.46 7.66
CA ILE A 39 -3.18 -5.53 6.67
C ILE A 39 -4.02 -4.50 7.40
N ASN A 40 -4.92 -4.94 8.29
CA ASN A 40 -5.73 -4.04 9.09
C ASN A 40 -4.84 -3.12 9.95
N SER A 41 -3.84 -3.67 10.65
CA SER A 41 -2.91 -2.88 11.48
C SER A 41 -2.19 -1.80 10.67
N PHE A 42 -1.79 -2.10 9.44
CA PHE A 42 -1.13 -1.13 8.57
C PHE A 42 -2.09 -0.04 8.06
N LEU A 43 -3.30 -0.40 7.64
CA LEU A 43 -4.31 0.57 7.21
C LEU A 43 -4.74 1.48 8.36
N ASP A 44 -4.82 0.95 9.58
CA ASP A 44 -5.10 1.71 10.80
C ASP A 44 -3.97 2.71 11.09
N LEU A 45 -2.71 2.26 11.04
CA LEU A 45 -1.54 3.14 11.19
C LEU A 45 -1.53 4.27 10.16
N MET A 46 -1.74 3.94 8.87
CA MET A 46 -1.85 4.94 7.81
C MET A 46 -2.94 5.97 8.12
N SER A 47 -4.12 5.49 8.54
CA SER A 47 -5.27 6.34 8.83
C SER A 47 -5.04 7.24 10.03
N GLU A 48 -4.41 6.73 11.08
CA GLU A 48 -4.02 7.50 12.26
C GLU A 48 -3.04 8.61 11.89
N ARG A 49 -1.99 8.29 11.14
CA ARG A 49 -0.97 9.27 10.74
C ARG A 49 -1.49 10.34 9.80
N LEU A 50 -2.48 10.02 8.97
CA LEU A 50 -3.09 10.92 8.01
C LEU A 50 -4.33 11.64 8.57
N PHE A 51 -4.75 11.33 9.79
CA PHE A 51 -5.96 11.89 10.39
C PHE A 51 -5.83 13.41 10.52
N ASN A 52 -6.80 14.14 9.95
CA ASN A 52 -6.82 15.60 9.89
C ASN A 52 -5.64 16.29 9.18
N ILE A 53 -4.79 15.54 8.48
CA ILE A 53 -3.74 16.14 7.65
C ILE A 53 -4.33 16.56 6.30
N SER A 54 -4.06 17.79 5.89
CA SER A 54 -4.47 18.31 4.58
C SER A 54 -3.32 18.96 3.80
N ASP A 55 -2.16 19.14 4.43
CA ASP A 55 -0.98 19.67 3.76
C ASP A 55 -0.34 18.59 2.87
N LYS A 56 -0.17 18.92 1.58
CA LYS A 56 0.37 17.97 0.60
C LYS A 56 1.79 17.49 0.95
N LYS A 57 2.63 18.38 1.50
CA LYS A 57 4.02 18.06 1.84
C LYS A 57 4.08 17.15 3.07
N GLU A 58 3.24 17.40 4.06
CA GLU A 58 3.11 16.55 5.24
C GLU A 58 2.61 15.14 4.89
N ILE A 59 1.60 15.03 4.03
CA ILE A 59 1.13 13.74 3.50
C ILE A 59 2.26 13.00 2.78
N LEU A 60 3.00 13.70 1.90
CA LEU A 60 4.11 13.09 1.18
C LEU A 60 5.22 12.60 2.12
N ASN A 61 5.54 13.37 3.17
CA ASN A 61 6.50 12.95 4.18
C ASN A 61 6.06 11.67 4.91
N ILE A 62 4.77 11.57 5.29
CA ILE A 62 4.22 10.36 5.91
C ILE A 62 4.36 9.15 4.99
N PHE A 63 4.01 9.29 3.71
CA PHE A 63 4.17 8.22 2.72
C PHE A 63 5.63 7.80 2.58
N ASN A 64 6.55 8.75 2.47
CA ASN A 64 7.99 8.48 2.36
C ASN A 64 8.56 7.77 3.59
N GLU A 65 8.23 8.24 4.80
CA GLU A 65 8.68 7.61 6.05
C GLU A 65 8.20 6.17 6.17
N LEU A 66 6.94 5.92 5.83
CA LEU A 66 6.37 4.56 5.84
C LEU A 66 6.97 3.69 4.75
N ASN A 67 7.25 4.24 3.56
CA ASN A 67 7.89 3.50 2.47
C ASN A 67 9.33 3.12 2.82
N GLU A 68 10.09 4.04 3.41
CA GLU A 68 11.46 3.78 3.86
C GLU A 68 11.49 2.68 4.91
N SER A 69 10.56 2.72 5.88
CA SER A 69 10.43 1.65 6.87
C SER A 69 10.05 0.31 6.22
N ASN A 70 9.17 0.33 5.23
CA ASN A 70 8.76 -0.88 4.49
C ASN A 70 9.93 -1.51 3.72
N TRP A 71 10.77 -0.70 3.06
CA TRP A 71 11.96 -1.19 2.36
C TRP A 71 12.98 -1.82 3.31
N LYS A 72 13.23 -1.20 4.47
CA LYS A 72 14.08 -1.80 5.51
C LYS A 72 13.56 -3.16 5.96
N GLU A 73 12.25 -3.30 6.09
CA GLU A 73 11.61 -4.56 6.47
C GLU A 73 11.78 -5.61 5.37
N ILE A 74 11.53 -5.26 4.10
CA ILE A 74 11.77 -6.12 2.93
C ILE A 74 13.22 -6.62 2.90
N ASP A 75 14.19 -5.72 3.04
CA ASP A 75 15.61 -6.04 3.00
C ASP A 75 16.03 -6.99 4.13
N SER A 76 15.37 -6.87 5.29
CA SER A 76 15.60 -7.74 6.44
C SER A 76 14.89 -9.10 6.35
N TYR A 77 13.95 -9.29 5.41
CA TYR A 77 13.07 -10.47 5.33
C TYR A 77 13.72 -11.72 4.71
N ASN A 78 15.05 -11.77 4.64
CA ASN A 78 15.87 -12.93 4.25
C ASN A 78 15.40 -13.68 2.97
N TYR A 79 14.76 -12.99 2.02
CA TYR A 79 14.28 -13.54 0.75
C TYR A 79 13.30 -14.72 0.88
N LYS A 80 12.63 -14.91 2.02
CA LYS A 80 11.57 -15.90 2.14
C LYS A 80 10.31 -15.33 1.50
N GLU A 81 10.00 -15.81 0.29
CA GLU A 81 8.77 -15.44 -0.40
C GLU A 81 7.59 -16.20 0.22
N ASP A 82 6.85 -15.52 1.10
CA ASP A 82 5.59 -15.99 1.68
C ASP A 82 4.52 -14.88 1.64
N LYS A 83 3.31 -15.19 2.13
CA LYS A 83 2.18 -14.27 2.14
C LYS A 83 2.52 -12.89 2.69
N TYR A 84 3.28 -12.83 3.79
CA TYR A 84 3.64 -11.56 4.42
C TYR A 84 4.64 -10.78 3.58
N TYR A 85 5.63 -11.45 3.01
CA TYR A 85 6.55 -10.83 2.05
C TYR A 85 5.80 -10.21 0.86
N ILE A 86 4.80 -10.91 0.30
CA ILE A 86 3.98 -10.37 -0.79
C ILE A 86 3.19 -9.13 -0.33
N PHE A 87 2.67 -9.12 0.91
CA PHE A 87 2.06 -7.92 1.49
C PHE A 87 3.05 -6.74 1.56
N LEU A 88 4.30 -6.96 1.97
CA LEU A 88 5.32 -5.91 1.97
C LEU A 88 5.55 -5.34 0.56
N ARG A 89 5.51 -6.19 -0.48
CA ARG A 89 5.60 -5.75 -1.88
C ARG A 89 4.36 -4.95 -2.31
N LEU A 90 3.17 -5.34 -1.88
CA LEU A 90 1.94 -4.58 -2.14
C LEU A 90 1.95 -3.19 -1.46
N LYS A 91 2.53 -3.06 -0.25
CA LYS A 91 2.72 -1.76 0.42
C LYS A 91 3.53 -0.79 -0.43
N VAL A 92 4.53 -1.26 -1.18
CA VAL A 92 5.35 -0.40 -2.06
C VAL A 92 4.49 0.34 -3.08
N PHE A 93 3.52 -0.32 -3.71
CA PHE A 93 2.61 0.31 -4.67
C PHE A 93 1.71 1.35 -4.01
N LEU A 94 1.27 1.12 -2.77
CA LEU A 94 0.48 2.12 -2.06
C LEU A 94 1.32 3.34 -1.66
N LEU A 95 2.55 3.11 -1.18
CA LEU A 95 3.38 4.12 -0.52
C LEU A 95 4.28 4.91 -1.48
N THR A 96 4.57 4.39 -2.67
CA THR A 96 5.41 5.07 -3.66
C THR A 96 4.60 6.13 -4.38
N VAL A 97 5.00 7.39 -4.20
CA VAL A 97 4.38 8.53 -4.89
C VAL A 97 5.31 8.95 -6.02
N ASP A 98 5.10 8.38 -7.20
CA ASP A 98 5.84 8.72 -8.42
C ASP A 98 4.87 9.20 -9.51
N TYR A 99 5.02 10.47 -9.92
CA TYR A 99 4.15 11.08 -10.93
C TYR A 99 4.64 10.81 -12.36
N GLU A 100 5.86 10.31 -12.53
CA GLU A 100 6.48 10.01 -13.83
C GLU A 100 6.49 8.51 -14.14
N THR A 101 5.86 7.69 -13.29
CA THR A 101 5.84 6.24 -13.42
C THR A 101 5.21 5.75 -14.72
N ASP A 102 5.70 4.63 -15.24
CA ASP A 102 5.00 3.89 -16.29
C ASP A 102 3.81 3.14 -15.67
N LEU A 103 2.63 3.76 -15.78
CA LEU A 103 1.38 3.21 -15.26
C LEU A 103 1.09 1.79 -15.77
N LYS A 104 1.55 1.41 -16.98
CA LYS A 104 1.30 0.06 -17.51
C LYS A 104 2.17 -0.95 -16.78
N GLU A 105 3.46 -0.65 -16.63
CA GLU A 105 4.40 -1.52 -15.91
C GLU A 105 3.98 -1.68 -14.43
N ASP A 106 3.60 -0.58 -13.77
CA ASP A 106 3.14 -0.62 -12.39
C ASP A 106 1.92 -1.53 -12.20
N HIS A 107 0.94 -1.46 -13.09
CA HIS A 107 -0.23 -2.34 -13.03
C HIS A 107 0.11 -3.79 -13.33
N GLU A 108 1.03 -4.07 -14.26
CA GLU A 108 1.47 -5.44 -14.55
C GLU A 108 2.12 -6.07 -13.31
N TRP A 109 3.02 -5.35 -12.66
CA TRP A 109 3.64 -5.83 -11.42
C TRP A 109 2.67 -5.91 -10.25
N LEU A 110 1.78 -4.93 -10.09
CA LEU A 110 0.76 -4.97 -9.05
C LEU A 110 -0.14 -6.21 -9.22
N ASN A 111 -0.60 -6.48 -10.44
CA ASN A 111 -1.42 -7.65 -10.73
C ASN A 111 -0.68 -8.96 -10.45
N PHE A 112 0.61 -9.04 -10.76
CA PHE A 112 1.45 -10.17 -10.41
C PHE A 112 1.48 -10.41 -8.89
N PHE A 113 1.74 -9.36 -8.09
CA PHE A 113 1.78 -9.50 -6.63
C PHE A 113 0.40 -9.80 -6.01
N LYS A 114 -0.68 -9.22 -6.55
CA LYS A 114 -2.05 -9.56 -6.12
C LYS A 114 -2.38 -11.03 -6.34
N LYS A 115 -2.02 -11.56 -7.51
CA LYS A 115 -2.23 -12.98 -7.84
C LYS A 115 -1.47 -13.88 -6.87
N LYS A 116 -0.18 -13.60 -6.64
CA LYS A 116 0.63 -14.33 -5.65
C LYS A 116 0.04 -14.29 -4.25
N PHE A 117 -0.45 -13.12 -3.82
CA PHE A 117 -1.04 -12.97 -2.50
C PHE A 117 -2.25 -13.90 -2.31
N ILE A 118 -3.12 -13.97 -3.32
CA ILE A 118 -4.28 -14.86 -3.33
C ILE A 118 -3.84 -16.33 -3.33
N GLU A 119 -2.84 -16.70 -4.14
CA GLU A 119 -2.30 -18.07 -4.15
C GLU A 119 -1.81 -18.49 -2.74
N TYR A 120 -1.10 -17.61 -2.02
CA TYR A 120 -0.68 -17.89 -0.64
C TYR A 120 -1.80 -17.86 0.40
N LEU A 121 -2.93 -17.22 0.11
CA LEU A 121 -4.13 -17.30 0.95
C LEU A 121 -4.77 -18.68 0.84
N ASP A 122 -4.83 -19.24 -0.37
CA ASP A 122 -5.47 -20.54 -0.65
C ASP A 122 -4.60 -21.74 -0.21
N GLU A 123 -3.28 -21.55 -0.08
CA GLU A 123 -2.35 -22.58 0.39
C GLU A 123 -2.35 -22.82 1.92
N ASN A 124 -3.12 -22.04 2.70
CA ASN A 124 -3.23 -22.14 4.17
C ASN A 124 -4.67 -22.38 4.64
#